data_AF-A0A842YCJ1-F1
#
_entry.id   AF-A0A842YCJ1-F1
#
_cell.length_a   1.000
_cell.length_b   1.000
_cell.length_c   1.000
_cell.angle_alpha   90.00
_cell.angle_beta   90.00
_cell.angle_gamma   90.00
#
_symmetry.space_group_name_H-M   'P 1'
#
loop_
_entity.id
_entity.type
_entity.pdbx_description
1 polymer ?
#
loop_
_entity_poly.entity_id
_entity_poly.type
_entity_poly.pdbx_seq_one_letter_code
_entity_poly.pdbx_strand_id
1 'polypeptide(L)' 'MSEEKPKETGTDEEVVDNWDKWRRAGVVAREALDLARPMIEPGTKVLDIINTVENHIRANSSGTSFPCNVSLNNIAAHYT' A
#
# COMPACT_ATOMS: atom_id res chain seq x y z
N MET A 1 -42.70 -28.62 -30.33
CA MET A 1 -41.27 -28.98 -30.27
C MET A 1 -40.60 -27.85 -29.52
N SER A 2 -40.45 -28.04 -28.21
CA SER A 2 -39.92 -27.04 -27.29
C SER A 2 -38.40 -27.05 -27.42
N GLU A 3 -37.81 -25.99 -27.97
CA GLU A 3 -36.37 -25.81 -27.92
C GLU A 3 -36.02 -25.28 -26.53
N GLU A 4 -35.63 -26.20 -25.66
CA GLU A 4 -35.12 -25.90 -24.34
C GLU A 4 -33.74 -25.25 -24.51
N LYS A 5 -33.64 -23.95 -24.14
CA LYS A 5 -32.36 -23.25 -24.05
C LYS A 5 -31.42 -24.03 -23.12
N PRO A 6 -30.11 -24.14 -23.42
CA PRO A 6 -29.18 -24.76 -22.50
C PRO A 6 -29.17 -23.95 -21.21
N LYS A 7 -29.43 -24.61 -20.08
CA LYS A 7 -29.23 -24.05 -18.75
C LYS A 7 -27.77 -23.65 -18.63
N GLU A 8 -27.51 -22.35 -18.49
CA GLU A 8 -26.24 -21.85 -17.98
C GLU A 8 -26.04 -22.46 -16.59
N THR A 9 -25.16 -23.46 -16.52
CA THR A 9 -24.67 -23.99 -15.26
C THR A 9 -23.81 -22.89 -14.63
N GLY A 10 -24.41 -22.16 -13.68
CA GLY A 10 -23.69 -21.28 -12.79
C GLY A 10 -22.63 -22.06 -12.04
N THR A 11 -21.38 -21.80 -12.39
CA THR A 11 -20.27 -22.00 -11.47
C THR A 11 -20.06 -20.65 -10.80
N ASP A 12 -20.58 -20.50 -9.58
CA ASP A 12 -20.15 -19.45 -8.65
C ASP A 12 -18.69 -19.75 -8.25
N GLU A 13 -17.77 -19.66 -9.21
CA GLU A 13 -16.36 -19.54 -8.91
C GLU A 13 -16.18 -18.11 -8.43
N GLU A 14 -15.91 -17.93 -7.13
CA GLU A 14 -15.40 -16.66 -6.62
C GLU A 14 -14.23 -16.25 -7.52
N VAL A 15 -14.40 -15.14 -8.24
CA VAL A 15 -13.31 -14.57 -9.03
C VAL A 15 -12.26 -14.09 -8.05
N VAL A 16 -11.27 -14.95 -7.79
CA VAL A 16 -10.15 -14.64 -6.90
C VAL A 16 -9.34 -13.54 -7.57
N ASP A 17 -9.44 -12.33 -7.02
CA ASP A 17 -8.61 -11.22 -7.43
C ASP A 17 -7.20 -11.39 -6.87
N ASN A 18 -6.35 -12.06 -7.64
CA ASN A 18 -4.95 -12.31 -7.30
C ASN A 18 -4.13 -11.02 -7.05
N TRP A 19 -4.65 -9.85 -7.42
CA TRP A 19 -3.96 -8.56 -7.32
C TRP A 19 -4.49 -7.67 -6.20
N ASP A 20 -5.53 -8.06 -5.48
CA ASP A 20 -6.17 -7.23 -4.46
C ASP A 20 -5.16 -6.76 -3.39
N LYS A 21 -4.35 -7.69 -2.87
CA LYS A 21 -3.31 -7.40 -1.88
C LYS A 21 -2.26 -6.40 -2.39
N TRP A 22 -1.89 -6.51 -3.67
CA TRP A 22 -0.94 -5.60 -4.30
C TRP A 22 -1.52 -4.19 -4.45
N ARG A 23 -2.79 -4.09 -4.88
CA ARG A 23 -3.51 -2.81 -4.94
C ARG A 23 -3.64 -2.19 -3.57
N ARG A 24 -4.05 -2.97 -2.56
CA ARG A 24 -4.16 -2.50 -1.18
C ARG A 24 -2.82 -1.99 -0.65
N ALA A 25 -1.71 -2.70 -0.89
CA ALA A 25 -0.38 -2.25 -0.49
C ALA A 25 -0.01 -0.90 -1.13
N GLY A 26 -0.31 -0.71 -2.42
CA GLY A 26 -0.11 0.58 -3.11
C GLY A 26 -0.96 1.72 -2.52
N VAL A 27 -2.21 1.45 -2.17
CA VAL A 27 -3.09 2.44 -1.50
C VAL A 27 -2.51 2.85 -0.15
N VAL A 28 -2.10 1.89 0.68
CA VAL A 28 -1.51 2.19 2.00
C VAL A 28 -0.20 2.97 1.87
N ALA A 29 0.65 2.62 0.90
CA ALA A 29 1.88 3.36 0.65
C ALA A 29 1.61 4.83 0.26
N ARG A 30 0.59 5.08 -0.58
CA ARG A 30 0.16 6.44 -0.92
C ARG A 30 -0.31 7.21 0.31
N GLU A 31 -1.19 6.62 1.11
CA GLU A 31 -1.71 7.24 2.34
C GLU A 31 -0.58 7.60 3.31
N ALA A 32 0.41 6.72 3.48
CA ALA A 32 1.56 6.99 4.34
C ALA A 32 2.39 8.18 3.85
N LEU A 33 2.58 8.32 2.53
CA LEU A 33 3.25 9.48 1.93
C LEU A 33 2.43 10.77 2.10
N ASP A 34 1.11 10.69 1.98
CA ASP A 34 0.23 11.85 2.19
C ASP A 34 0.26 12.33 3.65
N LEU A 35 0.37 11.43 4.63
CA LEU A 35 0.58 11.76 6.04
C LEU A 35 1.94 12.41 6.30
N ALA A 36 3.00 11.91 5.67
CA ALA A 36 4.36 12.40 5.86
C ALA A 36 4.62 13.75 5.18
N ARG A 37 4.00 14.01 4.03
CA ARG A 37 4.20 15.23 3.23
C ARG A 37 4.08 16.54 4.02
N PRO A 38 3.04 16.78 4.83
CA PRO A 38 2.94 18.01 5.64
C PRO A 38 3.93 18.08 6.81
N MET A 39 4.64 17.00 7.13
CA MET A 39 5.67 17.00 8.18
C MET A 39 7.03 17.49 7.69
N ILE A 40 7.23 17.59 6.37
CA ILE A 40 8.52 17.95 5.75
C ILE A 40 8.75 19.47 5.90
N GLU A 41 9.11 19.87 7.11
CA GLU A 41 9.33 21.24 7.52
C GLU A 41 10.67 21.37 8.27
N PRO A 42 11.33 22.55 8.23
CA PRO A 42 12.55 22.77 8.98
C PRO A 42 12.38 22.48 10.48
N GLY A 43 13.27 21.68 11.04
CA GLY A 43 13.27 21.32 12.47
C GLY A 43 12.50 20.03 12.80
N THR A 44 11.72 19.47 11.86
CA THR A 44 11.12 18.14 12.05
C THR A 44 12.22 17.07 12.13
N LYS A 45 12.12 16.17 13.11
CA LYS A 45 13.04 15.04 13.20
C LYS A 45 12.72 14.03 12.09
N VAL A 46 13.75 13.60 11.38
CA VAL A 46 13.64 12.52 10.37
C VAL A 46 13.01 11.26 10.97
N LEU A 47 13.36 10.94 12.22
CA LEU A 47 12.80 9.80 12.94
C LEU A 47 11.27 9.88 13.11
N ASP A 48 10.71 11.07 13.31
CA ASP A 48 9.26 11.23 13.48
C ASP A 48 8.52 11.00 12.15
N ILE A 49 9.13 11.43 11.03
CA ILE A 49 8.62 11.17 9.68
C ILE A 49 8.61 9.65 9.41
N ILE A 50 9.75 8.98 9.64
CA ILE A 50 9.90 7.53 9.42
C ILE A 50 8.90 6.75 10.27
N ASN A 51 8.81 7.05 11.57
CA ASN A 51 7.87 6.38 12.47
C ASN A 51 6.42 6.59 12.02
N THR A 52 6.05 7.77 11.55
CA THR A 52 4.70 8.04 11.05
C THR A 52 4.37 7.17 9.83
N VAL A 53 5.28 7.12 8.85
CA VAL A 53 5.11 6.31 7.63
C VAL A 53 5.01 4.83 7.98
N GLU A 54 5.97 4.31 8.74
CA GLU A 54 6.05 2.87 9.00
C GLU A 54 4.93 2.39 9.92
N ASN A 55 4.52 3.19 10.91
CA ASN A 55 3.40 2.85 11.78
C ASN A 55 2.08 2.82 11.01
N HIS A 56 1.85 3.76 10.07
CA HIS A 56 0.68 3.71 9.19
C HIS A 56 0.67 2.43 8.36
N ILE A 57 1.81 2.09 7.74
CA ILE A 57 1.93 0.89 6.91
C ILE A 57 1.65 -0.37 7.75
N ARG A 58 2.32 -0.52 8.91
CA ARG A 58 2.13 -1.69 9.80
C ARG A 58 0.70 -1.84 10.30
N ALA A 59 -0.01 -0.72 10.51
CA ALA A 59 -1.40 -0.75 10.97
C ALA A 59 -2.41 -1.10 9.86
N ASN A 60 -2.06 -0.89 8.58
CA ASN A 60 -3.03 -0.90 7.48
C ASN A 60 -2.71 -1.90 6.35
N SER A 61 -1.54 -2.52 6.36
CA SER A 61 -1.10 -3.53 5.39
C SER A 61 -0.50 -4.76 6.08
N SER A 62 0.00 -5.72 5.29
CA SER A 62 0.71 -6.91 5.80
C SER A 62 2.08 -6.61 6.41
N GLY A 63 2.51 -5.34 6.44
CA GLY A 63 3.80 -4.91 6.97
C GLY A 63 4.62 -4.09 5.97
N THR A 64 5.83 -3.73 6.39
CA THR A 64 6.78 -2.95 5.58
C THR A 64 7.64 -3.88 4.73
N SER A 65 7.68 -3.64 3.41
CA SER A 65 8.60 -4.36 2.50
C SER A 65 10.07 -4.02 2.74
N PHE A 66 10.35 -2.78 3.13
CA PHE A 66 11.66 -2.24 3.49
C PHE A 66 11.47 -1.03 4.43
N PRO A 67 12.51 -0.63 5.20
CA PRO A 67 12.44 0.55 6.06
C PRO A 67 12.16 1.84 5.29
N CYS A 68 11.43 2.79 5.85
CA CYS A 68 11.19 4.07 5.19
C CYS A 68 12.50 4.86 5.03
N ASN A 69 12.81 5.26 3.80
CA ASN A 69 14.03 6.00 3.50
C ASN A 69 13.75 7.50 3.44
N VAL A 70 14.53 8.29 4.16
CA VAL A 70 14.53 9.77 4.09
C VAL A 70 15.94 10.23 3.78
N SER A 71 16.29 10.27 2.50
CA SER A 71 17.62 10.64 2.02
C SER A 71 17.72 12.14 1.74
N LEU A 72 18.73 12.79 2.31
CA LEU A 72 18.91 14.25 2.27
C LEU A 72 20.11 14.63 1.42
N ASN A 73 19.94 15.62 0.54
CA ASN A 73 20.99 16.25 -0.26
C ASN A 73 21.85 15.25 -1.06
N ASN A 74 23.07 14.99 -0.63
CA ASN A 74 24.04 14.11 -1.30
C ASN A 74 23.85 12.63 -1.00
N ILE A 75 22.88 12.26 -0.14
CA ILE A 75 22.53 10.87 0.13
C ILE A 75 21.51 10.42 -0.92
N ALA A 76 21.85 9.38 -1.68
CA ALA A 76 21.00 8.89 -2.78
C ALA A 76 19.84 8.00 -2.29
N ALA A 77 20.11 7.11 -1.33
CA ALA A 77 19.15 6.15 -0.79
C ALA A 77 19.68 5.58 0.54
N HIS A 78 18.90 4.70 1.17
CA HIS A 78 19.29 3.85 2.30
C HIS A 78 19.59 4.60 3.61
N TYR A 79 19.00 5.79 3.81
CA TYR A 79 19.04 6.49 5.09
C TYR A 79 17.70 6.30 5.80
N THR A 80 17.74 5.61 6.94
CA THR A 80 16.58 5.25 7.76
C THR A 80 16.87 5.48 9.23
#